data_AF-A0A4Z1APU0-F1
#
_entry.id   AF-A0A4Z1APU0-F1
#
_cell.length_a   1.000
_cell.length_b   1.000
_cell.length_c   1.000
_cell.angle_alpha   90.00
_cell.angle_beta   90.00
_cell.angle_gamma   90.00
#
_symmetry.space_group_name_H-M   'P 1'
#
loop_
_entity.id
_entity.type
_entity.pdbx_description
1 polymer ?
#
loop_
_entity_poly.entity_id
_entity_poly.type
_entity_poly.pdbx_seq_one_letter_code
_entity_poly.pdbx_strand_id
1 'polypeptide(L)'
;MGEEYTKFIPIQAPSEWEPPSHFTAIGLWEKFRKTNWEEGLSYLDSHRLPFTYRFRIARNPKHSTYTKRTEKTDQFLNSFLEETDSQTEDLNSGKKHPILELKQRIPWNSGTLVMGDEDHIRWEYVTDSLLELNSVLKSDFLKKFEAEDKFDFQKGIGFINSCPTNSGFGDKLSVSIPARLADSGELRDFRLPTDWGFYREELKGRLVFFRKNFGPNRKNSFFNLVSYLALLVISGKDGTKASFAP
;
A
#
# COMPACT_ATOMS: atom_id res chain seq x y z
N MET A 1 3.05 16.38 -24.73
CA MET A 1 2.80 15.19 -23.89
C MET A 1 2.57 15.54 -22.40
N GLY A 2 2.39 16.82 -22.01
CA GLY A 2 2.50 17.25 -20.61
C GLY A 2 1.20 17.54 -19.85
N GLU A 3 0.11 17.96 -20.50
CA GLU A 3 -1.14 18.32 -19.80
C GLU A 3 -2.17 17.21 -19.72
N GLU A 4 -2.21 16.29 -20.70
CA GLU A 4 -3.15 15.16 -20.64
C GLU A 4 -2.68 14.08 -19.67
N TYR A 5 -1.38 13.83 -19.59
CA TYR A 5 -0.80 12.81 -18.70
C TYR A 5 -1.08 13.14 -17.23
N THR A 6 -0.95 14.40 -16.83
CA THR A 6 -1.12 14.85 -15.45
C THR A 6 -2.56 14.77 -14.95
N LYS A 7 -3.55 14.83 -15.85
CA LYS A 7 -4.97 14.65 -15.51
C LYS A 7 -5.29 13.26 -14.95
N PHE A 8 -4.49 12.26 -15.30
CA PHE A 8 -4.68 10.88 -14.87
C PHE A 8 -3.87 10.52 -13.62
N ILE A 9 -3.06 11.46 -13.11
CA ILE A 9 -2.29 11.27 -11.88
C ILE A 9 -3.24 11.43 -10.68
N PRO A 10 -3.37 10.42 -9.81
CA PRO A 10 -4.18 10.53 -8.61
C PRO A 10 -3.63 11.62 -7.71
N ILE A 11 -4.46 12.60 -7.41
CA ILE A 11 -4.11 13.71 -6.52
C ILE A 11 -3.99 13.17 -5.10
N GLN A 12 -2.92 13.55 -4.40
CA GLN A 12 -2.79 13.27 -2.98
C GLN A 12 -3.89 14.03 -2.21
N ALA A 13 -4.56 13.37 -1.26
CA ALA A 13 -5.65 14.02 -0.53
C ALA A 13 -5.11 15.21 0.29
N PRO A 14 -5.91 16.28 0.39
CA PRO A 14 -5.52 17.46 1.16
C PRO A 14 -5.36 17.15 2.66
N SER A 15 -6.12 16.18 3.18
CA SER A 15 -6.11 15.79 4.59
C SER A 15 -6.18 14.27 4.75
N GLU A 16 -5.95 13.80 5.98
CA GLU A 16 -6.28 12.43 6.34
C GLU A 16 -7.79 12.21 6.26
N TRP A 17 -8.20 11.01 5.84
CA TRP A 17 -9.61 10.62 5.88
C TRP A 17 -9.96 10.06 7.26
N GLU A 18 -11.17 10.35 7.75
CA GLU A 18 -11.69 9.88 9.02
C GLU A 18 -13.09 9.26 8.86
N PRO A 19 -13.47 8.29 9.71
CA PRO A 19 -14.80 7.67 9.66
C PRO A 19 -15.93 8.68 9.87
N PRO A 20 -17.14 8.40 9.33
CA PRO A 20 -18.30 9.26 9.55
C PRO A 20 -18.63 9.38 11.05
N SER A 21 -19.01 10.58 11.51
CA SER A 21 -19.30 10.84 12.94
C SER A 21 -20.45 10.02 13.52
N HIS A 22 -21.37 9.54 12.69
CA HIS A 22 -22.50 8.69 13.09
C HIS A 22 -22.17 7.19 13.12
N PHE A 23 -20.91 6.83 12.88
CA PHE A 23 -20.43 5.45 12.99
C PHE A 23 -20.57 4.94 14.43
N THR A 24 -21.22 3.79 14.62
CA THR A 24 -21.58 3.26 15.95
C THR A 24 -20.37 3.07 16.88
N ALA A 25 -19.23 2.64 16.36
CA ALA A 25 -18.01 2.44 17.15
C ALA A 25 -17.01 3.61 17.01
N ILE A 26 -17.49 4.83 16.68
CA ILE A 26 -16.65 6.02 16.55
C ILE A 26 -15.87 6.32 17.83
N GLY A 27 -16.50 6.17 19.01
CA GLY A 27 -15.84 6.41 20.30
C GLY A 27 -14.66 5.46 20.56
N LEU A 28 -14.80 4.18 20.18
CA LEU A 28 -13.72 3.20 20.28
C LEU A 28 -12.59 3.51 19.29
N TRP A 29 -12.95 3.84 18.04
CA TRP A 29 -11.98 4.26 17.03
C TRP A 29 -11.20 5.52 17.45
N GLU A 30 -11.88 6.52 17.99
CA GLU A 30 -11.23 7.74 18.50
C GLU A 30 -10.28 7.44 19.66
N LYS A 31 -10.63 6.49 20.54
CA LYS A 31 -9.75 6.05 21.62
C LYS A 31 -8.46 5.43 21.08
N PHE A 32 -8.56 4.57 20.05
CA PHE A 32 -7.37 4.03 19.38
C PHE A 32 -6.49 5.15 18.84
N ARG A 33 -7.08 6.11 18.13
CA ARG A 33 -6.33 7.21 17.50
C ARG A 33 -5.67 8.15 18.51
N LYS A 34 -6.36 8.49 19.61
CA LYS A 34 -5.91 9.50 20.58
C LYS A 34 -4.94 8.97 21.63
N THR A 35 -5.07 7.71 22.03
CA THR A 35 -4.33 7.16 23.19
C THR A 35 -3.16 6.29 22.76
N ASN A 36 -3.42 5.22 21.99
CA ASN A 36 -2.37 4.34 21.49
C ASN A 36 -2.85 3.60 20.23
N TRP A 37 -2.33 4.02 19.08
CA TRP A 37 -2.75 3.45 17.81
C TRP A 37 -2.36 1.99 17.65
N GLU A 38 -1.18 1.61 18.11
CA GLU A 38 -0.65 0.24 17.97
C GLU A 38 -1.43 -0.76 18.83
N GLU A 39 -1.89 -0.35 20.02
CA GLU A 39 -2.84 -1.13 20.81
C GLU A 39 -4.18 -1.32 20.09
N GLY A 40 -4.66 -0.27 19.42
CA GLY A 40 -5.86 -0.35 18.58
C GLY A 40 -5.70 -1.35 17.43
N LEU A 41 -4.57 -1.31 16.71
CA LEU A 41 -4.29 -2.28 15.65
C LEU A 41 -4.16 -3.71 16.19
N SER A 42 -3.48 -3.89 17.33
CA SER A 42 -3.37 -5.18 18.03
C SER A 42 -4.75 -5.73 18.45
N TYR A 43 -5.63 -4.87 18.97
CA TYR A 43 -7.01 -5.24 19.26
C TYR A 43 -7.74 -5.74 18.01
N LEU A 44 -7.64 -5.03 16.88
CA LEU A 44 -8.28 -5.46 15.64
C LEU A 44 -7.72 -6.79 15.13
N ASP A 45 -6.40 -6.97 15.15
CA ASP A 45 -5.73 -8.21 14.72
C ASP A 45 -6.15 -9.40 15.59
N SER A 46 -6.41 -9.18 16.89
CA SER A 46 -6.87 -10.25 17.80
C SER A 46 -8.22 -10.87 17.41
N HIS A 47 -9.04 -10.17 16.63
CA HIS A 47 -10.34 -10.67 16.14
C HIS A 47 -10.21 -11.58 14.91
N ARG A 48 -9.00 -11.74 14.36
CA ARG A 48 -8.69 -12.62 13.21
C ARG A 48 -9.70 -12.44 12.07
N LEU A 49 -9.98 -11.19 11.73
CA LEU A 49 -10.88 -10.89 10.62
C LEU A 49 -10.29 -11.46 9.33
N PRO A 50 -11.11 -11.96 8.39
CA PRO A 50 -10.65 -12.58 7.15
C PRO A 50 -10.14 -11.55 6.12
N PHE A 51 -9.46 -10.51 6.60
CA PHE A 51 -8.97 -9.39 5.80
C PHE A 51 -7.54 -9.71 5.35
N THR A 52 -7.15 -9.15 4.21
CA THR A 52 -5.78 -9.24 3.72
C THR A 52 -5.37 -7.85 3.27
N TYR A 53 -4.25 -7.37 3.79
CA TYR A 53 -3.73 -6.05 3.51
C TYR A 53 -2.56 -6.17 2.55
N ARG A 54 -2.44 -5.20 1.65
CA ARG A 54 -1.33 -5.13 0.71
C ARG A 54 -0.86 -3.71 0.55
N PHE A 55 0.43 -3.51 0.73
CA PHE A 55 1.15 -2.33 0.27
C PHE A 55 1.97 -2.69 -0.96
N ARG A 56 2.05 -1.75 -1.90
CA ARG A 56 3.06 -1.79 -2.94
C ARG A 56 3.59 -0.39 -3.25
N ILE A 57 4.80 -0.33 -3.77
CA ILE A 57 5.44 0.89 -4.29
C ILE A 57 6.21 0.55 -5.56
N ALA A 58 6.11 1.37 -6.58
CA ALA A 58 6.77 1.14 -7.86
C ALA A 58 7.67 2.30 -8.26
N ARG A 59 8.83 2.01 -8.87
CA ARG A 59 9.80 3.02 -9.31
C ARG A 59 10.46 2.66 -10.63
N ASN A 60 10.90 3.71 -11.32
CA ASN A 60 11.73 3.62 -12.51
C ASN A 60 13.05 4.37 -12.25
N PRO A 61 14.21 3.81 -12.64
CA PRO A 61 15.48 4.50 -12.55
C PRO A 61 15.46 5.82 -13.33
N LYS A 62 16.23 6.79 -12.85
CA LYS A 62 16.29 8.12 -13.47
C LYS A 62 16.72 8.05 -14.94
N HIS A 63 16.01 8.78 -15.80
CA HIS A 63 16.22 8.83 -17.26
C HIS A 63 16.08 7.45 -17.95
N SER A 64 15.32 6.52 -17.37
CA SER A 64 15.02 5.24 -18.02
C SER A 64 13.78 5.36 -18.92
N THR A 65 13.76 4.59 -20.00
CA THR A 65 12.53 4.40 -20.78
C THR A 65 11.76 3.24 -20.17
N TYR A 66 10.50 3.43 -19.81
CA TYR A 66 9.65 2.44 -19.13
C TYR A 66 9.78 1.03 -19.70
N THR A 67 9.95 0.03 -18.83
CA THR A 67 10.07 -1.41 -19.16
C THR A 67 11.25 -1.82 -20.06
N LYS A 68 12.01 -0.87 -20.63
CA LYS A 68 13.15 -1.17 -21.49
C LYS A 68 14.41 -1.33 -20.66
N ARG A 69 14.90 -2.58 -20.60
CA ARG A 69 16.20 -2.85 -20.00
C ARG A 69 17.35 -2.35 -20.88
N THR A 70 18.33 -1.79 -20.21
CA THR A 70 19.61 -1.34 -20.73
C THR A 70 20.68 -1.77 -19.72
N GLU A 71 21.95 -1.84 -20.13
CA GLU A 71 23.05 -2.14 -19.21
C GLU A 71 23.04 -1.19 -18.00
N LYS A 72 22.71 0.09 -18.22
CA LYS A 72 22.59 1.10 -17.16
C LYS A 72 21.48 0.79 -16.16
N THR A 73 20.31 0.36 -16.62
CA THR A 73 19.22 -0.03 -15.71
C THR A 73 19.60 -1.28 -14.94
N ASP A 74 20.26 -2.25 -15.57
CA ASP A 74 20.66 -3.48 -14.89
C ASP A 74 21.72 -3.24 -13.82
N GLN A 75 22.69 -2.38 -14.10
CA GLN A 75 23.67 -1.93 -13.11
C GLN A 75 23.00 -1.23 -11.92
N PHE A 76 22.06 -0.32 -12.18
CA PHE A 76 21.29 0.35 -11.13
C PHE A 76 20.53 -0.65 -10.24
N LEU A 77 19.88 -1.64 -10.88
CA LEU A 77 19.08 -2.64 -10.20
C LEU A 77 19.94 -3.54 -9.30
N ASN A 78 21.12 -3.94 -9.77
CA ASN A 78 22.09 -4.68 -8.96
C ASN A 78 22.59 -3.83 -7.78
N SER A 79 22.99 -2.58 -8.02
CA SER A 79 23.46 -1.70 -6.94
C SER A 79 22.37 -1.41 -5.90
N PHE A 80 21.12 -1.28 -6.32
CA PHE A 80 19.99 -1.01 -5.43
C PHE A 80 19.76 -2.18 -4.44
N LEU A 81 19.97 -3.42 -4.90
CA LEU A 81 19.90 -4.61 -4.04
C LEU A 81 21.10 -4.65 -3.08
N GLU A 82 22.32 -4.46 -3.60
CA GLU A 82 23.58 -4.53 -2.85
C GLU A 82 23.74 -3.44 -1.78
N GLU A 83 23.15 -2.25 -1.94
CA GLU A 83 23.10 -1.17 -0.93
C GLU A 83 22.43 -1.58 0.40
N THR A 84 21.92 -2.79 0.51
CA THR A 84 21.26 -3.33 1.71
C THR A 84 22.07 -4.44 2.38
N ASP A 85 23.00 -5.06 1.65
CA ASP A 85 23.86 -6.15 2.11
C ASP A 85 25.18 -5.67 2.74
N SER A 86 25.39 -4.37 2.87
CA SER A 86 26.57 -3.76 3.51
C SER A 86 26.67 -3.95 5.03
N GLN A 87 25.90 -4.90 5.61
CA GLN A 87 26.19 -5.51 6.91
C GLN A 87 26.80 -6.93 6.82
N THR A 88 27.06 -7.42 5.61
CA THR A 88 27.84 -8.64 5.37
C THR A 88 29.01 -8.27 4.47
N GLU A 89 30.11 -7.87 5.12
CA GLU A 89 31.42 -7.87 4.48
C GLU A 89 31.72 -9.29 3.99
N ASP A 90 31.71 -9.49 2.69
CA ASP A 90 32.54 -10.49 2.05
C ASP A 90 33.26 -9.82 0.88
N LEU A 91 34.41 -9.23 1.24
CA LEU A 91 35.48 -8.87 0.32
C LEU A 91 35.90 -10.14 -0.43
N ASN A 92 35.94 -10.05 -1.76
CA ASN A 92 36.37 -11.08 -2.72
C ASN A 92 35.28 -12.05 -3.19
N SER A 93 34.46 -11.59 -4.13
CA SER A 93 34.22 -12.41 -5.32
C SER A 93 34.02 -11.51 -6.53
N GLY A 94 34.80 -11.74 -7.59
CA GLY A 94 34.55 -11.19 -8.91
C GLY A 94 33.26 -11.77 -9.49
N LYS A 95 32.12 -11.37 -8.91
CA LYS A 95 30.81 -11.81 -9.35
C LYS A 95 30.49 -11.10 -10.64
N LYS A 96 30.52 -11.86 -11.74
CA LYS A 96 29.70 -11.53 -12.92
C LYS A 96 28.30 -11.26 -12.38
N HIS A 97 27.86 -10.00 -12.45
CA HIS A 97 26.53 -9.64 -12.00
C HIS A 97 25.52 -10.53 -12.74
N PRO A 98 24.73 -11.35 -12.03
CA PRO A 98 23.77 -12.21 -12.68
C PRO A 98 22.80 -11.32 -13.46
N ILE A 99 22.55 -11.67 -14.72
CA ILE A 99 21.51 -11.02 -15.51
C ILE A 99 20.19 -11.41 -14.83
N LEU A 100 19.61 -10.49 -14.07
CA LEU A 100 18.30 -10.69 -13.42
C LEU A 100 17.27 -11.01 -14.51
N GLU A 101 16.35 -11.93 -14.28
CA GLU A 101 15.34 -12.29 -15.29
C GLU A 101 14.14 -11.33 -15.25
N LEU A 102 13.45 -11.14 -16.39
CA LEU A 102 12.20 -10.37 -16.42
C LEU A 102 11.15 -11.05 -15.52
N LYS A 103 10.43 -10.25 -14.71
CA LYS A 103 9.43 -10.70 -13.73
C LYS A 103 9.98 -11.56 -12.59
N GLN A 104 11.29 -11.50 -12.34
CA GLN A 104 11.88 -12.14 -11.16
C GLN A 104 11.25 -11.58 -9.88
N ARG A 105 10.91 -12.48 -8.95
CA ARG A 105 10.36 -12.17 -7.63
C ARG A 105 11.44 -12.49 -6.59
N ILE A 106 11.87 -11.49 -5.85
CA ILE A 106 12.99 -11.59 -4.92
C ILE A 106 12.47 -11.23 -3.51
N PRO A 107 12.55 -12.14 -2.53
CA PRO A 107 12.30 -11.79 -1.13
C PRO A 107 13.29 -10.69 -0.69
N TRP A 108 12.78 -9.56 -0.21
CA TRP A 108 13.63 -8.41 0.13
C TRP A 108 12.92 -7.50 1.13
N ASN A 109 13.58 -7.18 2.26
CA ASN A 109 13.04 -6.40 3.38
C ASN A 109 11.63 -6.84 3.82
N SER A 110 11.46 -8.13 4.10
CA SER A 110 10.19 -8.78 4.49
C SER A 110 9.09 -8.80 3.43
N GLY A 111 9.26 -8.11 2.30
CA GLY A 111 8.36 -8.15 1.15
C GLY A 111 8.95 -8.87 -0.05
N THR A 112 8.34 -8.63 -1.21
CA THR A 112 8.77 -9.15 -2.50
C THR A 112 9.10 -7.98 -3.42
N LEU A 113 10.34 -7.91 -3.88
CA LEU A 113 10.74 -7.06 -5.00
C LEU A 113 10.48 -7.79 -6.32
N VAL A 114 9.79 -7.12 -7.24
CA VAL A 114 9.46 -7.60 -8.59
C VAL A 114 10.16 -6.69 -9.59
N MET A 115 10.86 -7.28 -10.55
CA MET A 115 11.70 -6.54 -11.49
C MET A 115 11.22 -6.73 -12.93
N GLY A 116 11.21 -5.64 -13.71
CA GLY A 116 10.92 -5.68 -15.14
C GLY A 116 9.54 -6.23 -15.49
N ASP A 117 8.51 -5.87 -14.71
CA ASP A 117 7.10 -6.10 -15.05
C ASP A 117 6.53 -4.84 -15.73
N GLU A 118 5.46 -4.23 -15.22
CA GLU A 118 4.94 -2.95 -15.71
C GLU A 118 5.89 -1.77 -15.43
N ASP A 119 6.62 -1.81 -14.32
CA ASP A 119 7.64 -0.84 -13.92
C ASP A 119 8.99 -1.57 -13.74
N HIS A 120 10.11 -0.83 -13.71
CA HIS A 120 11.42 -1.45 -13.52
C HIS A 120 11.54 -2.17 -12.18
N ILE A 121 11.10 -1.52 -11.09
CA ILE A 121 10.98 -2.15 -9.78
C ILE A 121 9.62 -1.93 -9.17
N ARG A 122 9.13 -2.95 -8.50
CA ARG A 122 7.95 -2.88 -7.65
C ARG A 122 8.21 -3.68 -6.39
N TRP A 123 8.10 -3.05 -5.24
CA TRP A 123 8.13 -3.74 -3.97
C TRP A 123 6.71 -3.94 -3.46
N GLU A 124 6.41 -5.13 -2.96
CA GLU A 124 5.09 -5.52 -2.49
C GLU A 124 5.17 -6.25 -1.15
N TYR A 125 4.22 -5.96 -0.29
CA TYR A 125 4.09 -6.62 1.00
C TYR A 125 2.63 -6.94 1.27
N VAL A 126 2.38 -8.18 1.68
CA VAL A 126 1.05 -8.75 1.90
C VAL A 126 1.04 -9.40 3.27
N THR A 127 0.08 -9.03 4.10
CA THR A 127 -0.09 -9.56 5.46
C THR A 127 -1.59 -9.56 5.83
N ASP A 128 -1.97 -10.36 6.82
CA ASP A 128 -3.27 -10.34 7.48
C ASP A 128 -3.24 -9.59 8.83
N SER A 129 -2.11 -8.99 9.20
CA SER A 129 -1.94 -8.16 10.41
C SER A 129 -1.78 -6.68 10.07
N LEU A 130 -2.62 -5.82 10.67
CA LEU A 130 -2.47 -4.37 10.58
C LEU A 130 -1.26 -3.88 11.36
N LEU A 131 -0.96 -4.50 12.50
CA LEU A 131 0.20 -4.13 13.31
C LEU A 131 1.49 -4.39 12.53
N GLU A 132 1.62 -5.56 11.91
CA GLU A 132 2.77 -5.92 11.08
C GLU A 132 2.91 -4.96 9.88
N LEU A 133 1.80 -4.67 9.19
CA LEU A 133 1.80 -3.68 8.10
C LEU A 133 2.25 -2.29 8.60
N ASN A 134 1.77 -1.83 9.75
CA ASN A 134 2.16 -0.55 10.33
C ASN A 134 3.66 -0.50 10.64
N SER A 135 4.22 -1.56 11.23
CA SER A 135 5.67 -1.66 11.48
C SER A 135 6.47 -1.60 10.18
N VAL A 136 6.02 -2.31 9.13
CA VAL A 136 6.66 -2.27 7.81
C VAL A 136 6.57 -0.88 7.18
N LEU A 137 5.43 -0.20 7.26
CA LEU A 137 5.28 1.15 6.71
C LEU A 137 6.10 2.23 7.44
N LYS A 138 6.50 1.96 8.68
CA LYS A 138 7.42 2.80 9.48
C LYS A 138 8.90 2.47 9.27
N SER A 139 9.21 1.38 8.56
CA SER A 139 10.58 0.94 8.38
C SER A 139 11.41 1.91 7.51
N ASP A 140 12.69 2.03 7.83
CA ASP A 140 13.58 2.98 7.16
C ASP A 140 13.90 2.60 5.70
N PHE A 141 13.81 1.33 5.33
CA PHE A 141 14.13 0.91 3.96
C PHE A 141 13.17 1.54 2.94
N LEU A 142 11.94 1.90 3.33
CA LEU A 142 10.99 2.58 2.44
C LEU A 142 11.49 3.96 1.99
N LYS A 143 12.32 4.63 2.80
CA LYS A 143 12.98 5.89 2.42
C LYS A 143 13.87 5.71 1.19
N LYS A 144 14.40 4.49 0.95
CA LYS A 144 15.16 4.20 -0.28
C LYS A 144 14.31 4.42 -1.53
N PHE A 145 12.99 4.19 -1.47
CA PHE A 145 12.06 4.45 -2.58
C PHE A 145 11.65 5.91 -2.69
N GLU A 146 12.08 6.78 -1.77
CA GLU A 146 11.78 8.22 -1.79
C GLU A 146 12.95 9.06 -2.31
N ALA A 147 14.04 8.42 -2.74
CA ALA A 147 15.22 9.08 -3.29
C ALA A 147 14.98 9.68 -4.70
N GLU A 148 14.58 10.95 -4.74
CA GLU A 148 14.29 11.70 -5.99
C GLU A 148 15.48 11.79 -6.95
N ASP A 149 16.71 11.68 -6.45
CA ASP A 149 17.94 11.70 -7.25
C ASP A 149 18.22 10.36 -7.95
N LYS A 150 17.72 9.25 -7.39
CA LYS A 150 17.89 7.88 -7.91
C LYS A 150 16.83 7.49 -8.92
N PHE A 151 15.61 7.99 -8.76
CA PHE A 151 14.47 7.60 -9.58
C PHE A 151 14.04 8.70 -10.55
N ASP A 152 13.24 8.30 -11.53
CA ASP A 152 12.65 9.25 -12.46
C ASP A 152 11.59 10.08 -11.72
N PHE A 153 11.96 11.33 -11.40
CA PHE A 153 11.15 12.26 -10.63
C PHE A 153 11.09 13.61 -11.34
N GLN A 154 9.88 14.14 -11.44
CA GLN A 154 9.64 15.47 -11.99
C GLN A 154 8.81 16.31 -11.01
N LYS A 155 9.31 17.50 -10.66
CA LYS A 155 8.61 18.45 -9.80
C LYS A 155 7.22 18.77 -10.38
N GLY A 156 6.19 18.70 -9.53
CA GLY A 156 4.78 18.88 -9.92
C GLY A 156 4.08 17.61 -10.43
N ILE A 157 4.83 16.54 -10.72
CA ILE A 157 4.31 15.22 -11.10
C ILE A 157 4.59 14.19 -10.00
N GLY A 158 5.79 14.19 -9.44
CA GLY A 158 6.29 13.17 -8.52
C GLY A 158 7.16 12.14 -9.24
N PHE A 159 7.25 10.94 -8.68
CA PHE A 159 7.86 9.78 -9.31
C PHE A 159 7.04 9.35 -10.52
N ILE A 160 7.72 9.10 -11.64
CA ILE A 160 7.07 8.79 -12.90
C ILE A 160 7.03 7.28 -13.12
N ASN A 161 5.82 6.77 -13.36
CA ASN A 161 5.54 5.37 -13.60
C ASN A 161 4.98 5.14 -15.01
N SER A 162 5.04 3.89 -15.47
CA SER A 162 4.61 3.54 -16.83
C SER A 162 3.13 3.84 -17.06
N CYS A 163 2.29 3.57 -16.06
CA CYS A 163 0.89 3.99 -16.03
C CYS A 163 0.75 5.34 -15.29
N PRO A 164 0.12 6.37 -15.90
CA PRO A 164 -0.10 7.67 -15.25
C PRO A 164 -0.78 7.54 -13.87
N THR A 165 -1.68 6.55 -13.72
CA THR A 165 -2.40 6.33 -12.46
C THR A 165 -1.52 5.78 -11.33
N ASN A 166 -0.28 5.40 -11.61
CA ASN A 166 0.72 4.99 -10.64
C ASN A 166 1.81 6.06 -10.45
N SER A 167 1.79 7.17 -11.19
CA SER A 167 2.74 8.28 -10.99
C SER A 167 2.34 9.12 -9.78
N GLY A 168 3.26 9.90 -9.23
CA GLY A 168 3.08 10.61 -7.95
C GLY A 168 3.99 10.04 -6.88
N PHE A 169 3.43 9.47 -5.81
CA PHE A 169 4.22 8.69 -4.85
C PHE A 169 4.34 7.22 -5.26
N GLY A 170 3.54 6.76 -6.21
CA GLY A 170 3.58 5.40 -6.77
C GLY A 170 3.33 4.29 -5.77
N ASP A 171 2.83 4.64 -4.59
CA ASP A 171 2.39 3.71 -3.57
C ASP A 171 0.90 3.39 -3.72
N LYS A 172 0.51 2.20 -3.30
CA LYS A 172 -0.87 1.74 -3.24
C LYS A 172 -1.05 0.89 -1.99
N LEU A 173 -2.05 1.25 -1.19
CA LEU A 173 -2.57 0.40 -0.13
C LEU A 173 -3.91 -0.17 -0.55
N SER A 174 -4.14 -1.43 -0.21
CA SER A 174 -5.40 -2.12 -0.44
C SER A 174 -5.74 -3.07 0.68
N VAL A 175 -7.03 -3.20 0.95
CA VAL A 175 -7.60 -4.23 1.81
C VAL A 175 -8.52 -5.10 0.97
N SER A 176 -8.35 -6.40 1.08
CA SER A 176 -9.20 -7.41 0.47
C SER A 176 -10.02 -8.08 1.56
N ILE A 177 -11.33 -8.18 1.39
CA ILE A 177 -12.26 -8.81 2.34
C ILE A 177 -13.19 -9.79 1.62
N PRO A 178 -13.80 -10.78 2.30
CA PRO A 178 -14.79 -11.66 1.68
C PRO A 178 -16.03 -10.87 1.23
N ALA A 179 -16.50 -11.12 0.01
CA ALA A 179 -17.67 -10.44 -0.55
C ALA A 179 -18.95 -10.67 0.29
N ARG A 180 -19.05 -11.85 0.92
CA ARG A 180 -20.17 -12.20 1.81
C ARG A 180 -20.39 -11.23 2.98
N LEU A 181 -19.38 -10.46 3.39
CA LEU A 181 -19.54 -9.45 4.46
C LEU A 181 -20.40 -8.26 3.99
N ALA A 182 -20.36 -7.95 2.69
CA ALA A 182 -21.28 -6.98 2.10
C ALA A 182 -22.69 -7.59 1.95
N ASP A 183 -22.76 -8.84 1.46
CA ASP A 183 -24.05 -9.52 1.19
C ASP A 183 -24.86 -9.81 2.47
N SER A 184 -24.19 -10.10 3.59
CA SER A 184 -24.81 -10.36 4.90
C SER A 184 -25.25 -9.09 5.66
N GLY A 185 -24.93 -7.91 5.12
CA GLY A 185 -25.26 -6.63 5.75
C GLY A 185 -24.39 -6.26 6.95
N GLU A 186 -23.29 -6.98 7.21
CA GLU A 186 -22.28 -6.59 8.22
C GLU A 186 -21.61 -5.24 7.86
N LEU A 187 -21.63 -4.87 6.58
CA LEU A 187 -21.12 -3.59 6.07
C LEU A 187 -22.21 -2.57 5.72
N ARG A 188 -23.44 -2.70 6.24
CA ARG A 188 -24.58 -1.84 5.89
C ARG A 188 -24.27 -0.33 6.00
N ASP A 189 -23.55 0.05 7.04
CA ASP A 189 -23.21 1.44 7.31
C ASP A 189 -21.86 1.84 6.74
N PHE A 190 -21.15 0.94 6.07
CA PHE A 190 -19.89 1.25 5.41
C PHE A 190 -20.13 2.26 4.28
N ARG A 191 -19.32 3.33 4.27
CA ARG A 191 -19.27 4.32 3.20
C ARG A 191 -17.85 4.39 2.68
N LEU A 192 -17.67 4.02 1.41
CA LEU A 192 -16.39 4.16 0.73
C LEU A 192 -16.12 5.65 0.46
N PRO A 193 -14.94 6.20 0.80
CA PRO A 193 -14.65 7.59 0.52
C PRO A 193 -14.49 7.82 -0.99
N THR A 194 -14.79 9.03 -1.46
CA THR A 194 -14.92 9.34 -2.89
C THR A 194 -13.61 9.24 -3.67
N ASP A 195 -12.46 9.37 -3.01
CA ASP A 195 -11.13 9.26 -3.60
C ASP A 195 -10.54 7.83 -3.53
N TRP A 196 -11.37 6.85 -3.15
CA TRP A 196 -10.99 5.44 -3.10
C TRP A 196 -11.58 4.65 -4.26
N GLY A 197 -10.81 3.70 -4.76
CA GLY A 197 -11.27 2.72 -5.72
C GLY A 197 -11.72 1.43 -5.04
N PHE A 198 -12.60 0.69 -5.72
CA PHE A 198 -12.92 -0.67 -5.35
C PHE A 198 -13.12 -1.55 -6.58
N TYR A 199 -12.94 -2.86 -6.41
CA TYR A 199 -13.29 -3.86 -7.42
C TYR A 199 -13.61 -5.19 -6.73
N ARG A 200 -14.30 -6.07 -7.46
CA ARG A 200 -14.64 -7.42 -7.01
C ARG A 200 -13.76 -8.43 -7.74
N GLU A 201 -13.07 -9.28 -6.98
CA GLU A 201 -12.40 -10.47 -7.50
C GLU A 201 -13.40 -11.64 -7.51
N GLU A 202 -14.27 -11.70 -8.52
CA GLU A 202 -15.38 -12.67 -8.59
C GLU A 202 -14.94 -14.12 -8.35
N LEU A 203 -13.85 -14.55 -9.01
CA LEU A 203 -13.31 -15.91 -8.89
C LEU A 203 -12.81 -16.26 -7.48
N LYS A 204 -12.48 -15.25 -6.67
CA LYS A 204 -12.01 -15.44 -5.28
C LYS A 204 -13.11 -15.13 -4.26
N GLY A 205 -14.26 -14.62 -4.69
CA GLY A 205 -15.32 -14.17 -3.80
C GLY A 205 -14.87 -13.05 -2.85
N ARG A 206 -14.04 -12.10 -3.33
CA ARG A 206 -13.48 -11.01 -2.51
C ARG A 206 -13.79 -9.63 -3.06
N LEU A 207 -13.94 -8.66 -2.15
CA LEU A 207 -14.01 -7.24 -2.45
C LEU A 207 -12.67 -6.61 -2.07
N VAL A 208 -12.12 -5.79 -2.97
CA VAL A 208 -10.87 -5.08 -2.73
C VAL A 208 -11.13 -3.59 -2.74
N PHE A 209 -10.85 -2.93 -1.63
CA PHE A 209 -10.83 -1.48 -1.50
C PHE A 209 -9.39 -1.00 -1.55
N PHE A 210 -9.12 0.08 -2.27
CA PHE A 210 -7.76 0.56 -2.44
C PHE A 210 -7.71 2.05 -2.70
N ARG A 211 -6.53 2.60 -2.45
CA ARG A 211 -6.17 3.95 -2.88
C ARG A 211 -4.70 3.99 -3.28
N LYS A 212 -4.37 4.94 -4.16
CA LYS A 212 -3.01 5.19 -4.65
C LYS A 212 -2.54 6.56 -4.19
N ASN A 213 -1.23 6.79 -4.22
CA ASN A 213 -0.60 8.07 -3.91
C ASN A 213 -0.91 8.58 -2.50
N PHE A 214 -0.64 7.75 -1.49
CA PHE A 214 -0.65 8.22 -0.10
C PHE A 214 0.54 9.11 0.17
N GLY A 215 1.73 8.72 -0.29
CA GLY A 215 2.97 9.37 0.11
C GLY A 215 3.32 9.13 1.59
N PRO A 216 4.39 9.75 2.10
CA PRO A 216 4.92 9.44 3.42
C PRO A 216 3.94 9.78 4.55
N ASN A 217 3.17 10.86 4.39
CA ASN A 217 2.45 11.49 5.51
C ASN A 217 0.96 11.14 5.60
N ARG A 218 0.39 10.33 4.69
CA ARG A 218 -1.07 10.11 4.63
C ARG A 218 -1.51 8.67 4.80
N LYS A 219 -0.58 7.73 5.06
CA LYS A 219 -0.86 6.30 5.21
C LYS A 219 -1.87 6.01 6.34
N ASN A 220 -2.00 6.90 7.34
CA ASN A 220 -3.03 6.83 8.38
C ASN A 220 -4.45 6.76 7.84
N SER A 221 -4.75 7.39 6.69
CA SER A 221 -6.07 7.30 6.06
C SER A 221 -6.46 5.85 5.73
N PHE A 222 -5.48 5.01 5.38
CA PHE A 222 -5.72 3.59 5.17
C PHE A 222 -6.05 2.86 6.46
N PHE A 223 -5.27 3.09 7.51
CA PHE A 223 -5.56 2.47 8.80
C PHE A 223 -6.90 2.95 9.38
N ASN A 224 -7.29 4.21 9.15
CA ASN A 224 -8.60 4.73 9.50
C ASN A 224 -9.72 3.99 8.77
N LEU A 225 -9.61 3.83 7.45
CA LEU A 225 -10.58 3.09 6.65
C LEU A 225 -10.71 1.62 7.09
N VAL A 226 -9.59 0.94 7.27
CA VAL A 226 -9.59 -0.47 7.64
C VAL A 226 -10.11 -0.65 9.06
N SER A 227 -9.75 0.22 10.00
CA SER A 227 -10.26 0.16 11.37
C SER A 227 -11.77 0.34 11.40
N TYR A 228 -12.29 1.29 10.62
CA TYR A 228 -13.72 1.48 10.44
C TYR A 228 -14.41 0.23 9.87
N LEU A 229 -13.88 -0.36 8.79
CA LEU A 229 -14.37 -1.62 8.23
C LEU A 229 -14.36 -2.76 9.27
N ALA A 230 -13.26 -2.91 9.99
CA ALA A 230 -13.06 -3.97 10.97
C ALA A 230 -14.06 -3.86 12.13
N LEU A 231 -14.20 -2.66 12.69
CA LEU A 231 -15.12 -2.40 13.79
C LEU A 231 -16.60 -2.52 13.40
N LEU A 232 -16.97 -2.25 12.14
CA LEU A 232 -18.32 -2.56 11.63
C LEU A 232 -18.58 -4.07 11.65
N VAL A 233 -17.63 -4.87 11.17
CA VAL A 233 -17.75 -6.34 11.17
C VAL A 233 -17.79 -6.90 12.59
N ILE A 234 -16.96 -6.38 13.50
CA ILE A 234 -16.93 -6.80 14.91
C ILE A 234 -18.28 -6.47 15.59
N SER A 235 -18.73 -5.22 15.50
CA SER A 235 -20.03 -4.78 16.05
C SER A 235 -21.20 -5.56 15.45
N GLY A 236 -21.11 -5.93 14.17
CA GLY A 236 -22.11 -6.74 13.48
C GLY A 236 -22.23 -8.16 14.04
N LYS A 237 -21.12 -8.76 14.48
CA LYS A 237 -21.06 -10.10 15.08
C LYS A 237 -21.49 -10.12 16.54
N ASP A 238 -21.13 -9.08 17.30
CA ASP A 238 -21.39 -9.00 18.74
C ASP A 238 -22.84 -8.63 19.08
N GLY A 239 -23.70 -8.42 18.07
CA GLY A 239 -25.11 -8.10 18.27
C GLY A 239 -25.36 -6.71 18.87
N THR A 240 -24.33 -5.89 19.03
CA THR A 240 -24.36 -4.49 19.52
C THR A 240 -24.94 -3.51 18.49
N LYS A 241 -25.79 -3.99 17.56
CA LYS A 241 -26.53 -3.12 16.65
C LYS A 241 -27.53 -2.32 17.48
N ALA A 242 -27.30 -1.02 17.62
CA ALA A 242 -28.37 -0.11 18.02
C ALA A 242 -29.51 -0.27 17.02
N SER A 243 -30.67 -0.73 17.50
CA SER A 243 -31.90 -0.75 16.73
C SER A 243 -32.24 0.69 16.37
N PHE A 244 -32.01 1.08 15.12
CA PHE A 244 -32.66 2.28 14.61
C PHE A 244 -34.16 1.99 14.57
N ALA A 245 -34.94 2.73 15.36
CA ALA A 245 -36.38 2.75 15.23
C ALA A 245 -36.74 3.19 13.79
N PRO A 246 -37.79 2.60 13.19
CA PRO A 246 -38.20 2.86 11.82
C PRO A 246 -38.54 4.32 11.55
#